data_AF-A0A2J0MML4-F1
#
_entry.id   AF-A0A2J0MML4-F1
#
_cell.length_a   1.000
_cell.length_b   1.000
_cell.length_c   1.000
_cell.angle_alpha   90.00
_cell.angle_beta   90.00
_cell.angle_gamma   90.00
#
_symmetry.space_group_name_H-M   'P 1'
#
loop_
_entity.id
_entity.type
_entity.pdbx_description
1 polymer ?
#
loop_
_entity_poly.entity_id
_entity_poly.type
_entity_poly.pdbx_seq_one_letter_code
_entity_poly.pdbx_strand_id
1 'polypeptide(L)'
;MKIALLAPLWKKVPPEKYGGSELVVANLAKGLTGLGHEVTTFACAGSKVAGKLVEVIPKPMHDLVGGFDWNGIKQYEFLSFFELGKRIKDFDVVHNHMGFHPIALAPFLPVPMVTTLHSSLPPDFPYLAEALREYPFVSISDAQRKLAPELNYAATVHHGIDVKSFQPRLEGMGNGFVFMGTLSRNKGIDIAVKATRDLGVNLTIAGEVREGDKEFLDKEVFPLVDGERIKFIG
;
A
#
# COMPACT_ATOMS: atom_id res chain seq x y z
N MET A 1 -8.72 15.62 -17.43
CA MET A 1 -7.66 14.69 -17.87
C MET A 1 -8.15 13.26 -17.76
N LYS A 2 -7.62 12.37 -18.58
CA LYS A 2 -7.78 10.91 -18.53
C LYS A 2 -6.59 10.28 -17.80
N ILE A 3 -6.83 9.66 -16.66
CA ILE A 3 -5.77 9.22 -15.73
C ILE A 3 -5.83 7.71 -15.59
N ALA A 4 -4.72 7.01 -15.85
CA ALA A 4 -4.56 5.61 -15.54
C ALA A 4 -3.92 5.44 -14.16
N LEU A 5 -4.60 4.74 -13.23
CA LEU A 5 -4.04 4.36 -11.93
C LEU A 5 -3.64 2.88 -11.97
N LEU A 6 -2.35 2.58 -11.84
CA LEU A 6 -1.88 1.20 -11.70
C LEU A 6 -1.87 0.82 -10.21
N ALA A 7 -2.85 0.04 -9.77
CA ALA A 7 -2.94 -0.38 -8.38
C ALA A 7 -2.15 -1.67 -8.12
N PRO A 8 -1.62 -1.88 -6.90
CA PRO A 8 -1.13 -3.19 -6.50
C PRO A 8 -2.20 -4.28 -6.66
N LEU A 9 -1.79 -5.46 -7.10
CA LEU A 9 -2.71 -6.57 -7.38
C LEU A 9 -2.93 -7.50 -6.17
N TRP A 10 -2.33 -7.18 -5.01
CA TRP A 10 -2.39 -8.00 -3.80
C TRP A 10 -3.80 -8.16 -3.25
N LYS A 11 -4.54 -7.05 -3.18
CA LYS A 11 -5.87 -6.98 -2.59
C LYS A 11 -6.81 -6.23 -3.54
N LYS A 12 -8.12 -6.33 -3.27
CA LYS A 12 -9.12 -5.50 -3.95
C LYS A 12 -8.87 -4.02 -3.63
N VAL A 13 -9.36 -3.15 -4.51
CA VAL A 13 -9.33 -1.70 -4.34
C VAL A 13 -10.77 -1.18 -4.22
N PRO A 14 -11.21 -0.60 -3.09
CA PRO A 14 -10.52 -0.59 -1.79
C PRO A 14 -10.40 -2.01 -1.20
N PRO A 15 -9.49 -2.22 -0.23
CA PRO A 15 -9.34 -3.50 0.44
C PRO A 15 -10.55 -3.77 1.36
N GLU A 16 -10.96 -5.04 1.48
CA GLU A 16 -12.02 -5.46 2.40
C GLU A 16 -11.57 -5.44 3.87
N LYS A 17 -10.28 -5.74 4.09
CA LYS A 17 -9.61 -5.69 5.39
C LYS A 17 -8.43 -4.72 5.30
N TYR A 18 -7.27 -5.10 5.84
CA TYR A 18 -6.06 -4.30 5.77
C TYR A 18 -5.50 -4.20 4.34
N GLY A 19 -5.10 -3.01 3.90
CA GLY A 19 -4.39 -2.77 2.64
C GLY A 19 -4.03 -1.29 2.47
N GLY A 20 -2.79 -0.91 2.79
CA GLY A 20 -2.38 0.50 2.83
C GLY A 20 -2.39 1.16 1.45
N SER A 21 -1.64 0.59 0.51
CA SER A 21 -1.51 1.14 -0.84
C SER A 21 -2.83 1.09 -1.61
N GLU A 22 -3.58 -0.01 -1.51
CA GLU A 22 -4.89 -0.15 -2.14
C GLU A 22 -5.89 0.87 -1.62
N LEU A 23 -5.89 1.18 -0.32
CA LEU A 23 -6.73 2.23 0.25
C LEU A 23 -6.34 3.62 -0.28
N VAL A 24 -5.04 3.90 -0.41
CA VAL A 24 -4.56 5.17 -0.99
C VAL A 24 -5.03 5.31 -2.45
N VAL A 25 -4.91 4.26 -3.27
CA VAL A 25 -5.38 4.29 -4.65
C VAL A 25 -6.89 4.49 -4.73
N ALA A 26 -7.67 3.82 -3.86
CA ALA A 26 -9.12 4.01 -3.81
C ALA A 26 -9.51 5.47 -3.46
N ASN A 27 -8.85 6.06 -2.46
CA ASN A 27 -9.07 7.45 -2.07
C ASN A 27 -8.66 8.42 -3.19
N LEU A 28 -7.54 8.15 -3.86
CA LEU A 28 -7.06 8.96 -4.98
C LEU A 28 -8.02 8.90 -6.17
N ALA A 29 -8.49 7.70 -6.53
CA ALA A 29 -9.47 7.52 -7.60
C ALA A 29 -10.77 8.29 -7.31
N LYS A 30 -11.27 8.22 -6.07
CA LYS A 30 -12.44 8.98 -5.60
C LYS A 30 -12.21 10.49 -5.70
N GLY A 31 -11.07 10.97 -5.19
CA GLY A 31 -10.72 12.39 -5.20
C GLY A 31 -10.58 12.95 -6.63
N LEU A 32 -9.81 12.29 -7.49
CA LEU A 32 -9.60 12.70 -8.88
C LEU A 32 -10.90 12.68 -9.70
N THR A 33 -11.72 11.62 -9.54
CA THR A 33 -13.03 11.57 -10.19
C THR A 33 -13.93 12.71 -9.70
N GLY A 34 -13.94 12.99 -8.39
CA GLY A 34 -14.71 14.10 -7.79
C GLY A 34 -14.29 15.48 -8.28
N LEU A 35 -13.04 15.63 -8.74
CA LEU A 35 -12.52 16.84 -9.38
C LEU A 35 -12.84 16.91 -10.89
N GLY A 36 -13.54 15.93 -11.46
CA GLY A 36 -13.95 15.90 -12.86
C GLY A 36 -12.95 15.24 -13.82
N HIS A 37 -11.94 14.53 -13.31
CA HIS A 37 -11.04 13.73 -14.15
C HIS A 37 -11.69 12.40 -14.55
N GLU A 38 -11.37 11.90 -15.74
CA GLU A 38 -11.73 10.56 -16.19
C GLU A 38 -10.70 9.56 -15.67
N VAL A 39 -11.01 8.85 -14.59
CA VAL A 39 -10.07 7.90 -13.96
C VAL A 39 -10.36 6.47 -14.41
N THR A 40 -9.31 5.74 -14.80
CA THR A 40 -9.35 4.29 -15.01
C THR A 40 -8.34 3.63 -14.08
N THR A 41 -8.81 2.73 -13.21
CA THR A 41 -7.96 1.97 -12.29
C THR A 41 -7.73 0.57 -12.82
N PHE A 42 -6.47 0.14 -12.87
CA PHE A 42 -6.04 -1.21 -13.19
C PHE A 42 -5.85 -1.97 -11.88
N ALA A 43 -6.69 -2.96 -11.62
CA ALA A 43 -6.69 -3.72 -10.36
C ALA A 43 -7.19 -5.16 -10.57
N CYS A 44 -7.21 -5.96 -9.51
CA CYS A 44 -7.84 -7.29 -9.56
C CYS A 44 -9.37 -7.19 -9.66
N ALA A 45 -9.98 -8.23 -10.22
CA ALA A 45 -11.44 -8.32 -10.37
C ALA A 45 -12.17 -8.24 -9.03
N GLY A 46 -13.39 -7.68 -9.07
CA GLY A 46 -14.20 -7.42 -7.88
C GLY A 46 -13.77 -6.18 -7.06
N SER A 47 -12.77 -5.43 -7.52
CA SER A 47 -12.47 -4.09 -7.00
C SER A 47 -13.64 -3.13 -7.25
N LYS A 48 -13.89 -2.20 -6.32
CA LYS A 48 -14.98 -1.22 -6.38
C LYS A 48 -14.41 0.19 -6.36
N VAL A 49 -14.01 0.66 -7.54
CA VAL A 49 -13.32 1.95 -7.71
C VAL A 49 -14.28 3.04 -8.20
N ALA A 50 -13.95 4.30 -7.90
CA ALA A 50 -14.54 5.43 -8.61
C ALA A 50 -13.93 5.52 -10.03
N GLY A 51 -14.75 5.85 -11.02
CA GLY A 51 -14.34 5.84 -12.42
C GLY A 51 -14.45 4.43 -13.05
N LYS A 52 -13.58 4.13 -14.01
CA LYS A 52 -13.57 2.85 -14.73
C LYS A 52 -12.62 1.87 -14.06
N LEU A 53 -12.97 0.57 -14.12
CA LEU A 53 -12.11 -0.53 -13.70
C LEU A 53 -11.62 -1.30 -14.92
N VAL A 54 -10.33 -1.59 -14.97
CA VAL A 54 -9.75 -2.64 -15.80
C VAL A 54 -9.36 -3.79 -14.88
N GLU A 55 -10.04 -4.92 -15.03
CA GLU A 55 -9.76 -6.14 -14.28
C GLU A 55 -8.55 -6.85 -14.90
N VAL A 56 -7.39 -6.73 -14.25
CA VAL A 56 -6.12 -7.26 -14.76
C VAL A 56 -5.97 -8.76 -14.48
N ILE A 57 -6.46 -9.20 -13.31
CA ILE A 57 -6.42 -10.59 -12.85
C ILE A 57 -7.78 -10.98 -12.27
N PRO A 58 -8.18 -12.27 -12.32
CA PRO A 58 -9.54 -12.71 -12.01
C PRO A 58 -9.92 -12.66 -10.52
N LYS A 59 -8.95 -12.51 -9.62
CA LYS A 59 -9.14 -12.33 -8.17
C LYS A 59 -7.84 -11.77 -7.56
N PRO A 60 -7.84 -11.28 -6.31
CA PRO A 60 -6.64 -10.76 -5.66
C PRO A 60 -5.48 -11.76 -5.67
N MET A 61 -4.23 -11.28 -5.80
CA MET A 61 -3.05 -12.14 -5.77
C MET A 61 -2.97 -12.96 -4.50
N HIS A 62 -3.35 -12.38 -3.35
CA HIS A 62 -3.43 -13.09 -2.08
C HIS A 62 -4.22 -14.40 -2.19
N ASP A 63 -5.32 -14.40 -2.95
CA ASP A 63 -6.21 -15.55 -3.11
C ASP A 63 -5.78 -16.49 -4.26
N LEU A 64 -4.93 -16.01 -5.17
CA LEU A 64 -4.35 -16.83 -6.25
C LEU A 64 -3.20 -17.68 -5.73
N VAL A 65 -2.32 -17.11 -4.91
CA VAL A 65 -1.12 -17.80 -4.41
C VAL A 65 -1.29 -18.36 -2.99
N GLY A 66 -2.43 -18.10 -2.35
CA GLY A 66 -2.75 -18.65 -1.01
C GLY A 66 -2.04 -17.92 0.13
N GLY A 67 -1.74 -16.64 -0.03
CA GLY A 67 -1.05 -15.83 0.97
C GLY A 67 -0.26 -14.68 0.36
N PHE A 68 0.63 -14.08 1.15
CA PHE A 68 1.48 -12.97 0.70
C PHE A 68 2.87 -13.50 0.27
N ASP A 69 3.25 -13.29 -0.99
CA ASP A 69 4.54 -13.68 -1.58
C ASP A 69 5.08 -12.63 -2.58
N TRP A 70 6.06 -11.83 -2.14
CA TRP A 70 6.69 -10.78 -2.95
C TRP A 70 7.34 -11.29 -4.25
N ASN A 71 7.68 -12.57 -4.35
CA ASN A 71 8.28 -13.12 -5.57
C ASN A 71 7.21 -13.49 -6.60
N GLY A 72 6.10 -14.08 -6.16
CA GLY A 72 5.01 -14.50 -7.02
C GLY A 72 4.33 -13.36 -7.79
N ILE A 73 4.20 -12.17 -7.19
CA ILE A 73 3.45 -11.06 -7.81
C ILE A 73 4.09 -10.51 -9.08
N LYS A 74 5.43 -10.53 -9.18
CA LYS A 74 6.18 -9.81 -10.25
C LYS A 74 5.73 -10.20 -11.65
N GLN A 75 5.43 -11.49 -11.87
CA GLN A 75 4.98 -11.98 -13.17
C GLN A 75 3.57 -11.48 -13.54
N TYR A 76 2.70 -11.30 -12.55
CA TYR A 76 1.33 -10.82 -12.77
C TYR A 76 1.27 -9.32 -12.98
N GLU A 77 2.23 -8.55 -12.47
CA GLU A 77 2.31 -7.12 -12.75
C GLU A 77 2.52 -6.84 -14.24
N PHE A 78 3.15 -7.77 -15.00
CA PHE A 78 3.23 -7.68 -16.46
C PHE A 78 1.85 -7.68 -17.14
N LEU A 79 0.82 -8.28 -16.52
CA LEU A 79 -0.53 -8.20 -17.06
C LEU A 79 -1.09 -6.77 -16.96
N SER A 80 -0.77 -6.03 -15.88
CA SER A 80 -1.14 -4.61 -15.79
C SER A 80 -0.51 -3.82 -16.93
N PHE A 81 0.72 -4.17 -17.31
CA PHE A 81 1.46 -3.52 -18.40
C PHE A 81 0.86 -3.84 -19.76
N PHE A 82 0.53 -5.11 -19.97
CA PHE A 82 -0.10 -5.57 -21.19
C PHE A 82 -1.45 -4.89 -21.40
N GLU A 83 -2.28 -4.81 -20.36
CA GLU A 83 -3.55 -4.11 -20.43
C GLU A 83 -3.40 -2.59 -20.58
N LEU A 84 -2.40 -1.98 -19.93
CA LEU A 84 -2.09 -0.56 -20.12
C LEU A 84 -1.67 -0.29 -21.57
N GLY A 85 -0.76 -1.08 -22.13
CA GLY A 85 -0.23 -0.89 -23.49
C GLY A 85 -1.31 -0.92 -24.57
N LYS A 86 -2.33 -1.77 -24.43
CA LYS A 86 -3.50 -1.83 -25.33
C LYS A 86 -4.29 -0.51 -25.39
N ARG A 87 -4.21 0.31 -24.34
CA ARG A 87 -5.06 1.48 -24.10
C ARG A 87 -4.25 2.74 -23.83
N ILE A 88 -2.93 2.72 -24.02
CA ILE A 88 -2.06 3.81 -23.55
C ILE A 88 -2.40 5.16 -24.17
N LYS A 89 -2.93 5.15 -25.40
CA LYS A 89 -3.36 6.34 -26.12
C LYS A 89 -4.65 6.97 -25.56
N ASP A 90 -5.34 6.28 -24.66
CA ASP A 90 -6.57 6.77 -24.03
C ASP A 90 -6.30 7.65 -22.80
N PHE A 91 -5.04 7.77 -22.37
CA PHE A 91 -4.66 8.44 -21.14
C PHE A 91 -3.80 9.67 -21.41
N ASP A 92 -3.89 10.67 -20.54
CA ASP A 92 -3.00 11.84 -20.52
C ASP A 92 -1.80 11.60 -19.59
N VAL A 93 -1.97 10.75 -18.57
CA VAL A 93 -0.95 10.44 -17.56
C VAL A 93 -1.19 9.06 -16.95
N VAL A 94 -0.09 8.36 -16.65
CA VAL A 94 -0.10 7.12 -15.87
C VAL A 94 0.43 7.40 -14.47
N HIS A 95 -0.35 7.07 -13.44
CA HIS A 95 0.08 7.12 -12.06
C HIS A 95 0.29 5.70 -11.54
N ASN A 96 1.56 5.35 -11.34
CA ASN A 96 1.99 4.05 -10.90
C ASN A 96 2.06 3.96 -9.36
N HIS A 97 1.34 2.98 -8.78
CA HIS A 97 1.39 2.64 -7.36
C HIS A 97 1.88 1.20 -7.09
N MET A 98 2.32 0.47 -8.12
CA MET A 98 2.79 -0.92 -8.01
C MET A 98 4.28 -1.02 -7.61
N GLY A 99 5.01 0.09 -7.62
CA GLY A 99 6.44 0.14 -7.29
C GLY A 99 7.30 0.25 -8.55
N PHE A 100 8.42 -0.46 -8.62
CA PHE A 100 9.47 -0.20 -9.61
C PHE A 100 9.28 -0.91 -10.96
N HIS A 101 8.68 -2.11 -10.98
CA HIS A 101 8.57 -2.89 -12.22
C HIS A 101 7.89 -2.14 -13.38
N PRO A 102 6.80 -1.36 -13.16
CA PRO A 102 6.14 -0.63 -14.26
C PRO A 102 6.99 0.51 -14.84
N ILE A 103 7.97 1.03 -14.08
CA ILE A 103 8.82 2.13 -14.52
C ILE A 103 9.70 1.72 -15.70
N ALA A 104 10.01 0.42 -15.83
CA ALA A 104 10.73 -0.11 -16.99
C ALA A 104 10.04 0.21 -18.33
N LEU A 105 8.75 0.54 -18.32
CA LEU A 105 7.99 0.92 -19.51
C LEU A 105 7.96 2.43 -19.77
N ALA A 106 8.29 3.25 -18.76
CA ALA A 106 8.22 4.70 -18.86
C ALA A 106 8.95 5.29 -20.08
N PRO A 107 10.16 4.82 -20.49
CA PRO A 107 10.82 5.33 -21.70
C PRO A 107 10.04 5.08 -23.00
N PHE A 108 9.11 4.12 -23.02
CA PHE A 108 8.38 3.69 -24.22
C PHE A 108 6.95 4.23 -24.27
N LEU A 109 6.47 4.88 -23.20
CA LEU A 109 5.11 5.41 -23.17
C LEU A 109 5.04 6.76 -23.90
N PRO A 110 4.00 7.00 -24.73
CA PRO A 110 3.76 8.29 -25.36
C PRO A 110 3.25 9.36 -24.39
N VAL A 111 3.03 9.00 -23.11
CA VAL A 111 2.47 9.86 -22.07
C VAL A 111 3.27 9.73 -20.78
N PRO A 112 3.33 10.78 -19.95
CA PRO A 112 4.13 10.75 -18.73
C PRO A 112 3.64 9.69 -17.74
N MET A 113 4.60 9.02 -17.08
CA MET A 113 4.35 8.16 -15.92
C MET A 113 4.93 8.81 -14.67
N VAL A 114 4.11 8.96 -13.63
CA VAL A 114 4.55 9.34 -12.27
C VAL A 114 4.41 8.16 -11.33
N THR A 115 5.41 7.92 -10.48
CA THR A 115 5.40 6.79 -9.54
C THR A 115 5.33 7.27 -8.09
N THR A 116 4.37 6.74 -7.33
CA THR A 116 4.36 6.87 -5.86
C THR A 116 5.00 5.65 -5.20
N LEU A 117 6.00 5.89 -4.34
CA LEU A 117 6.70 4.84 -3.61
C LEU A 117 6.05 4.61 -2.24
N HIS A 118 5.37 3.48 -2.06
CA HIS A 118 4.63 3.17 -0.83
C HIS A 118 5.44 2.44 0.25
N SER A 119 6.63 1.94 -0.11
CA SER A 119 7.50 1.16 0.78
C SER A 119 8.79 1.91 1.09
N SER A 120 9.51 1.44 2.11
CA SER A 120 10.90 1.83 2.30
C SER A 120 11.72 1.42 1.07
N LEU A 121 12.75 2.20 0.78
CA LEU A 121 13.68 1.91 -0.30
C LEU A 121 14.69 0.87 0.19
N PRO A 122 15.07 -0.10 -0.65
CA PRO A 122 16.06 -1.12 -0.28
C PRO A 122 17.48 -0.52 -0.20
N PRO A 123 18.45 -1.20 0.43
CA PRO A 123 19.82 -0.67 0.57
C PRO A 123 20.58 -0.48 -0.75
N ASP A 124 20.25 -1.25 -1.79
CA ASP A 124 20.85 -1.17 -3.13
C ASP A 124 20.19 -0.10 -4.03
N PHE A 125 19.27 0.68 -3.47
CA PHE A 125 18.50 1.67 -4.20
C PHE A 125 19.29 2.75 -4.96
N PRO A 126 20.48 3.23 -4.53
CA PRO A 126 21.19 4.30 -5.23
C PRO A 126 21.43 4.04 -6.73
N TYR A 127 21.69 2.79 -7.12
CA TYR A 127 21.87 2.44 -8.53
C TYR A 127 20.57 2.58 -9.35
N LEU A 128 19.44 2.14 -8.78
CA LEU A 128 18.13 2.30 -9.41
C LEU A 128 17.74 3.78 -9.47
N ALA A 129 18.05 4.52 -8.42
CA ALA A 129 17.71 5.92 -8.34
C ALA A 129 18.48 6.76 -9.37
N GLU A 130 19.77 6.49 -9.56
CA GLU A 130 20.57 7.11 -10.61
C GLU A 130 19.98 6.82 -11.99
N ALA A 131 19.68 5.55 -12.29
CA ALA A 131 19.12 5.14 -13.58
C ALA A 131 17.72 5.72 -13.86
N LEU A 132 16.94 5.99 -12.80
CA LEU A 132 15.57 6.46 -12.91
C LEU A 132 15.41 7.96 -12.64
N ARG A 133 16.50 8.71 -12.44
CA ARG A 133 16.48 10.12 -12.02
C ARG A 133 15.72 11.06 -12.97
N GLU A 134 15.50 10.68 -14.22
CA GLU A 134 14.77 11.51 -15.18
C GLU A 134 13.25 11.36 -15.07
N TYR A 135 12.76 10.31 -14.41
CA TYR A 135 11.33 10.03 -14.26
C TYR A 135 10.76 10.67 -12.99
N PRO A 136 9.51 11.17 -13.01
CA PRO A 136 8.93 11.85 -11.86
C PRO A 136 8.45 10.86 -10.78
N PHE A 137 8.83 11.14 -9.54
CA PHE A 137 8.42 10.40 -8.35
C PHE A 137 7.60 11.26 -7.41
N VAL A 138 6.73 10.60 -6.64
CA VAL A 138 6.02 11.18 -5.50
C VAL A 138 6.45 10.40 -4.25
N SER A 139 7.02 11.12 -3.29
CA SER A 139 7.33 10.57 -1.97
C SER A 139 6.13 10.67 -1.04
N ILE A 140 5.96 9.68 -0.16
CA ILE A 140 4.88 9.67 0.84
C ILE A 140 5.26 10.42 2.13
N SER A 141 6.52 10.83 2.24
CA SER A 141 7.07 11.68 3.31
C SER A 141 8.38 12.32 2.89
N ASP A 142 8.77 13.40 3.57
CA ASP A 142 10.10 13.99 3.38
C ASP A 142 11.21 13.10 3.95
N ALA A 143 10.90 12.24 4.93
CA ALA A 143 11.85 11.27 5.45
C ALA A 143 12.25 10.24 4.38
N GLN A 144 11.29 9.79 3.55
CA GLN A 144 11.57 8.84 2.47
C GLN A 144 12.54 9.42 1.43
N ARG A 145 12.49 10.73 1.15
CA ARG A 145 13.42 11.38 0.21
C ARG A 145 14.88 11.27 0.62
N LYS A 146 15.15 11.20 1.94
CA LYS A 146 16.51 11.07 2.46
C LYS A 146 17.15 9.71 2.13
N LEU A 147 16.33 8.71 1.81
CA LEU A 147 16.81 7.39 1.41
C LEU A 147 17.29 7.37 -0.06
N ALA A 148 16.90 8.36 -0.87
CA ALA A 148 17.25 8.45 -2.29
C ALA A 148 17.15 9.90 -2.83
N PRO A 149 18.00 10.81 -2.33
CA PRO A 149 17.91 12.24 -2.67
C PRO A 149 18.07 12.56 -4.16
N GLU A 150 18.69 11.66 -4.92
CA GLU A 150 18.95 11.77 -6.36
C GLU A 150 17.73 11.54 -7.26
N LEU A 151 16.63 11.01 -6.73
CA LEU A 151 15.38 10.87 -7.50
C LEU A 151 14.75 12.22 -7.80
N ASN A 152 14.17 12.34 -9.00
CA ASN A 152 13.34 13.49 -9.39
C ASN A 152 11.97 13.43 -8.70
N TYR A 153 11.91 13.91 -7.46
CA TYR A 153 10.66 14.02 -6.72
C TYR A 153 9.86 15.26 -7.13
N ALA A 154 8.79 15.05 -7.90
CA ALA A 154 7.85 16.09 -8.28
C ALA A 154 7.14 16.72 -7.06
N ALA A 155 6.79 15.91 -6.05
CA ALA A 155 6.12 16.36 -4.84
C ALA A 155 6.28 15.37 -3.68
N THR A 156 6.13 15.85 -2.45
CA THR A 156 5.81 15.01 -1.29
C THR A 156 4.30 15.07 -1.11
N VAL A 157 3.63 13.92 -1.22
CA VAL A 157 2.18 13.81 -1.01
C VAL A 157 1.95 12.78 0.08
N HIS A 158 1.65 13.27 1.28
CA HIS A 158 1.32 12.42 2.41
C HIS A 158 0.07 11.60 2.15
N HIS A 159 0.01 10.39 2.69
CA HIS A 159 -1.21 9.60 2.65
C HIS A 159 -2.34 10.33 3.39
N GLY A 160 -3.52 10.30 2.80
CA GLY A 160 -4.74 10.87 3.35
C GLY A 160 -5.80 9.79 3.60
N ILE A 161 -6.74 10.12 4.49
CA ILE A 161 -7.93 9.32 4.79
C ILE A 161 -9.18 10.13 4.47
N ASP A 162 -10.30 9.43 4.24
CA ASP A 162 -11.60 10.08 4.21
C ASP A 162 -12.01 10.45 5.65
N VAL A 163 -11.72 11.68 6.07
CA VAL A 163 -11.99 12.14 7.44
C VAL A 163 -13.47 11.96 7.84
N LYS A 164 -14.40 11.98 6.88
CA LYS A 164 -15.83 11.79 7.17
C LYS A 164 -16.17 10.36 7.60
N SER A 165 -15.33 9.37 7.24
CA SER A 165 -15.48 7.99 7.70
C SER A 165 -14.97 7.76 9.11
N PHE A 166 -14.29 8.75 9.72
CA PHE A 166 -13.74 8.66 11.07
C PHE A 166 -14.39 9.72 11.97
N GLN A 167 -15.54 9.36 12.55
CA GLN A 167 -16.21 10.21 13.53
C GLN A 167 -15.45 10.12 14.87
N PRO A 168 -14.90 11.24 15.38
CA PRO A 168 -14.14 11.21 16.62
C PRO A 168 -15.06 10.92 17.80
N ARG A 169 -14.63 10.03 18.69
CA ARG A 169 -15.22 9.83 20.02
C ARG A 169 -14.34 10.51 21.05
N LEU A 170 -14.82 11.60 21.63
CA LEU A 170 -14.05 12.43 22.57
C LEU A 170 -14.31 12.07 24.06
N GLU A 171 -15.34 11.26 24.34
CA GLU A 171 -15.73 10.86 25.68
C GLU A 171 -15.61 9.35 25.89
N GLY A 172 -15.43 8.91 27.14
CA GLY A 172 -15.32 7.48 27.48
C GLY A 172 -14.05 6.82 26.94
N MET A 173 -13.00 7.60 26.72
CA MET A 173 -11.68 7.08 26.36
C MET A 173 -11.12 6.28 27.54
N GLY A 174 -11.07 4.96 27.40
CA GLY A 174 -10.37 4.10 28.36
C GLY A 174 -8.84 4.25 28.26
N ASN A 175 -8.12 3.74 29.26
CA ASN A 175 -6.65 3.74 29.29
C ASN A 175 -6.02 2.59 28.47
N GLY A 176 -6.59 2.31 27.30
CA GLY A 176 -6.19 1.20 26.44
C GLY A 176 -5.44 1.66 25.19
N PHE A 177 -4.49 0.84 24.76
CA PHE A 177 -3.76 1.04 23.52
C PHE A 177 -4.32 0.17 22.41
N VAL A 178 -4.14 0.61 21.16
CA VAL A 178 -4.45 -0.18 19.97
C VAL A 178 -3.18 -0.28 19.13
N PHE A 179 -2.83 -1.50 18.74
CA PHE A 179 -1.86 -1.77 17.69
C PHE A 179 -2.60 -2.24 16.44
N MET A 180 -2.38 -1.57 15.32
CA MET A 180 -3.03 -1.91 14.05
C MET A 180 -2.02 -1.97 12.91
N GLY A 181 -1.93 -3.13 12.24
CA GLY A 181 -1.08 -3.32 11.06
C GLY A 181 -0.62 -4.76 10.90
N THR A 182 0.18 -5.03 9.86
CA THR A 182 0.86 -6.33 9.73
C THR A 182 1.68 -6.64 10.97
N LEU A 183 1.51 -7.85 11.52
CA LEU A 183 2.22 -8.27 12.72
C LEU A 183 3.62 -8.78 12.35
N SER A 184 4.54 -7.85 12.17
CA SER A 184 5.91 -8.13 11.75
C SER A 184 6.92 -7.41 12.62
N ARG A 185 8.15 -7.93 12.72
CA ARG A 185 9.17 -7.37 13.61
C ARG A 185 9.45 -5.90 13.34
N ASN A 186 9.53 -5.50 12.08
CA ASN A 186 9.75 -4.11 11.69
C ASN A 186 8.59 -3.16 12.06
N LYS A 187 7.43 -3.69 12.45
CA LYS A 187 6.29 -2.89 12.94
C LYS A 187 6.30 -2.73 14.46
N GLY A 188 7.22 -3.39 15.17
CA GLY A 188 7.43 -3.20 16.61
C GLY A 188 6.30 -3.74 17.49
N ILE A 189 5.57 -4.76 17.03
CA ILE A 189 4.51 -5.37 17.83
C ILE A 189 5.05 -5.98 19.13
N ASP A 190 6.27 -6.52 19.11
CA ASP A 190 6.95 -7.03 20.30
C ASP A 190 7.22 -5.93 21.33
N ILE A 191 7.57 -4.73 20.88
CA ILE A 191 7.76 -3.56 21.74
C ILE A 191 6.41 -3.19 22.38
N ALA A 192 5.33 -3.17 21.60
CA ALA A 192 4.00 -2.82 22.09
C ALA A 192 3.54 -3.78 23.19
N VAL A 193 3.60 -5.11 22.96
CA VAL A 193 3.14 -6.09 23.97
C VAL A 193 4.00 -6.08 25.23
N LYS A 194 5.32 -5.91 25.11
CA LYS A 194 6.24 -5.82 26.27
C LYS A 194 5.92 -4.58 27.10
N ALA A 195 5.80 -3.42 26.45
CA ALA A 195 5.52 -2.16 27.13
C ALA A 195 4.15 -2.18 27.84
N THR A 196 3.09 -2.66 27.19
CA THR A 196 1.76 -2.68 27.82
C THR A 196 1.66 -3.69 28.95
N ARG A 197 2.35 -4.83 28.84
CA ARG A 197 2.46 -5.82 29.92
C ARG A 197 3.13 -5.21 31.14
N ASP A 198 4.29 -4.58 30.96
CA ASP A 198 5.09 -4.02 32.05
C ASP A 198 4.37 -2.84 32.73
N LEU A 199 3.57 -2.08 31.99
CA LEU A 199 2.72 -1.00 32.51
C LEU A 199 1.39 -1.49 33.11
N GLY A 200 1.01 -2.75 32.88
CA GLY A 200 -0.28 -3.29 33.34
C GLY A 200 -1.51 -2.67 32.66
N VAL A 201 -1.37 -2.15 31.44
CA VAL A 201 -2.44 -1.48 30.67
C VAL A 201 -2.99 -2.37 29.56
N ASN A 202 -4.22 -2.08 29.10
CA ASN A 202 -4.87 -2.88 28.05
C ASN A 202 -4.26 -2.60 26.67
N LEU A 203 -4.14 -3.63 25.85
CA LEU A 203 -3.72 -3.56 24.45
C LEU A 203 -4.66 -4.40 23.58
N THR A 204 -5.26 -3.78 22.56
CA THR A 204 -5.95 -4.50 21.48
C THR A 204 -5.08 -4.51 20.23
N ILE A 205 -4.82 -5.70 19.70
CA ILE A 205 -3.98 -5.95 18.53
C ILE A 205 -4.88 -6.40 17.39
N ALA A 206 -4.85 -5.67 16.28
CA ALA A 206 -5.58 -6.03 15.06
C ALA A 206 -4.60 -6.04 13.88
N GLY A 207 -4.55 -7.13 13.11
CA GLY A 207 -3.47 -7.27 12.14
C GLY A 207 -3.33 -8.62 11.47
N GLU A 208 -2.83 -8.56 10.24
CA GLU A 208 -2.51 -9.73 9.44
C GLU A 208 -1.25 -10.43 9.96
N VAL A 209 -1.34 -11.74 10.20
CA VAL A 209 -0.20 -12.64 10.43
C VAL A 209 0.25 -13.22 9.10
N ARG A 210 1.54 -13.09 8.79
CA ARG A 210 2.13 -13.65 7.57
C ARG A 210 3.02 -14.84 7.91
N GLU A 211 3.19 -15.75 6.95
CA GLU A 211 3.98 -16.97 7.15
C GLU A 211 5.40 -16.67 7.63
N GLY A 212 6.07 -15.69 7.01
CA GLY A 212 7.43 -15.29 7.36
C GLY A 212 7.58 -14.63 8.75
N ASP A 213 6.46 -14.23 9.38
CA ASP A 213 6.47 -13.60 10.71
C ASP A 213 6.08 -14.58 11.83
N LYS A 214 5.53 -15.76 11.52
CA LYS A 214 5.01 -16.72 12.52
C LYS A 214 6.02 -17.08 13.59
N GLU A 215 7.25 -17.45 13.20
CA GLU A 215 8.29 -17.84 14.16
C GLU A 215 8.58 -16.71 15.17
N PHE A 216 8.66 -15.47 14.69
CA PHE A 216 8.84 -14.29 15.55
C PHE A 216 7.65 -14.09 16.48
N LEU A 217 6.43 -14.19 15.95
CA LEU A 217 5.21 -13.96 16.73
C LEU A 217 5.03 -15.02 17.81
N ASP A 218 5.23 -16.30 17.47
CA ASP A 218 5.08 -17.43 18.40
C ASP A 218 6.11 -17.39 19.52
N LYS A 219 7.32 -16.89 19.24
CA LYS A 219 8.40 -16.82 20.24
C LYS A 219 8.35 -15.56 21.11
N GLU A 220 7.99 -14.41 20.54
CA GLU A 220 8.21 -13.11 21.20
C GLU A 220 6.94 -12.30 21.47
N VAL A 221 5.83 -12.61 20.80
CA VAL A 221 4.60 -11.80 20.87
C VAL A 221 3.47 -12.56 21.54
N PHE A 222 3.02 -13.67 20.96
CA PHE A 222 1.87 -14.43 21.46
C PHE A 222 2.03 -15.00 22.88
N PRO A 223 3.23 -15.33 23.39
CA PRO A 223 3.39 -15.68 24.81
C PRO A 223 2.99 -14.55 25.77
N LEU A 224 2.91 -13.31 25.30
CA LEU A 224 2.51 -12.13 26.09
C LEU A 224 1.04 -11.72 25.86
N VAL A 225 0.32 -12.42 24.99
CA VAL A 225 -1.09 -12.16 24.70
C VAL A 225 -1.95 -13.03 25.61
N ASP A 226 -2.51 -12.44 26.66
CA ASP A 226 -3.28 -13.15 27.70
C ASP A 226 -4.77 -13.35 27.35
N GLY A 227 -5.25 -12.70 26.29
CA GLY A 227 -6.65 -12.77 25.87
C GLY A 227 -7.61 -11.94 26.71
N GLU A 228 -7.12 -11.22 27.73
CA GLU A 228 -7.91 -10.40 28.64
C GLU A 228 -7.49 -8.93 28.59
N ARG A 229 -6.25 -8.63 28.97
CA ARG A 229 -5.68 -7.28 28.91
C ARG A 229 -4.98 -7.04 27.59
N ILE A 230 -4.23 -8.03 27.10
CA ILE A 230 -3.56 -8.01 25.80
C ILE A 230 -4.31 -8.99 24.89
N LYS A 231 -5.04 -8.46 23.91
CA LYS A 231 -5.96 -9.22 23.06
C LYS A 231 -5.56 -9.11 21.60
N PHE A 232 -5.49 -10.24 20.92
CA PHE A 232 -5.43 -10.29 19.45
C PHE A 232 -6.83 -10.58 18.89
N ILE A 233 -7.32 -9.70 18.02
CA ILE A 233 -8.69 -9.78 17.47
C ILE A 233 -8.76 -10.10 15.97
N GLY A 234 -7.61 -10.42 15.36
CA GLY A 234 -7.47 -10.72 13.93
C GLY A 234 -7.10 -9.53 13.06
#